data_AF-A0A9D4I3S4-F1
#
_entry.id   AF-A0A9D4I3S4-F1
#
_cell.length_a   1.000
_cell.length_b   1.000
_cell.length_c   1.000
_cell.angle_alpha   90.00
_cell.angle_beta   90.00
_cell.angle_gamma   90.00
#
_symmetry.space_group_name_H-M   'P 1'
#
loop_
_entity.id
_entity.type
_entity.pdbx_description
1 polymer ?
#
loop_
_entity_poly.entity_id
_entity_poly.type
_entity_poly.pdbx_seq_one_letter_code
_entity_poly.pdbx_strand_id
1 'polypeptide(L)'
;CNTCCGEYIGETINLRKRIHTHNSHIRTEQHLCRATDHLIECGKHLCDVKERYTVFVLETERDKHVRKAKEAYYIRLFKPMMNK
;
A
#
# COMPACT_ATOMS: atom_id res chain seq x y z
N CYS A 1 -6.45 -3.10 -3.58
CA CYS A 1 -7.40 -3.90 -2.78
C CYS A 1 -8.07 -4.86 -3.74
N ASN A 2 -7.98 -6.16 -3.49
CA ASN A 2 -8.48 -7.16 -4.42
C ASN A 2 -10.01 -7.29 -4.38
N THR A 3 -10.66 -6.76 -3.33
CA THR A 3 -12.12 -6.75 -3.20
C THR A 3 -12.80 -5.64 -4.01
N CYS A 4 -12.29 -4.40 -3.94
CA CYS A 4 -12.98 -3.22 -4.47
C CYS A 4 -12.14 -2.42 -5.48
N CYS A 5 -10.98 -2.96 -5.87
CA CYS A 5 -10.02 -2.31 -6.76
C CYS A 5 -9.44 -0.98 -6.24
N GLY A 6 -9.59 -0.67 -4.94
CA GLY A 6 -8.97 0.51 -4.33
C GLY A 6 -7.45 0.49 -4.47
N GLU A 7 -6.84 1.62 -4.80
CA GLU A 7 -5.40 1.76 -5.05
C GLU A 7 -4.68 2.56 -3.95
N TYR A 8 -3.41 2.22 -3.71
CA TYR A 8 -2.47 2.93 -2.85
C TYR A 8 -1.10 2.97 -3.53
N ILE A 9 -0.43 4.11 -3.48
CA ILE A 9 0.92 4.33 -3.99
C ILE A 9 1.82 4.70 -2.81
N GLY A 10 2.99 4.06 -2.72
CA GLY A 10 3.94 4.33 -1.65
C GLY A 10 5.39 4.10 -2.08
N GLU A 11 6.32 4.88 -1.55
CA GLU A 11 7.77 4.65 -1.73
C GLU A 11 8.35 3.74 -0.64
N THR A 12 9.38 2.96 -1.00
CA THR A 12 10.16 2.18 -0.04
C THR A 12 11.55 1.85 -0.56
N ILE A 13 12.51 1.74 0.35
CA ILE A 13 13.85 1.18 0.07
C ILE A 13 13.88 -0.35 0.12
N ASN A 14 12.89 -0.98 0.76
CA ASN A 14 12.86 -2.42 0.96
C ASN A 14 11.42 -2.93 0.87
N LEU A 15 11.06 -3.39 -0.32
CA LEU A 15 9.73 -3.87 -0.64
C LEU A 15 9.28 -5.02 0.28
N ARG A 16 10.17 -6.01 0.51
CA ARG A 16 9.87 -7.16 1.39
C ARG A 16 9.53 -6.71 2.80
N LYS A 17 10.34 -5.79 3.37
CA LYS A 17 10.09 -5.23 4.69
C LYS A 17 8.77 -4.46 4.73
N ARG A 18 8.49 -3.62 3.73
CA ARG A 18 7.24 -2.84 3.63
C ARG A 18 6.00 -3.73 3.57
N ILE A 19 6.03 -4.79 2.74
CA ILE A 19 4.94 -5.79 2.66
C ILE A 19 4.75 -6.51 3.99
N HIS A 20 5.85 -6.96 4.61
CA HIS A 20 5.78 -7.62 5.91
C HIS A 20 5.17 -6.70 6.98
N THR A 21 5.57 -5.44 7.02
CA THR A 21 5.01 -4.43 7.92
C THR A 21 3.51 -4.23 7.69
N HIS A 22 3.06 -4.03 6.45
CA HIS A 22 1.63 -3.91 6.16
C HIS A 22 0.86 -5.18 6.55
N ASN A 23 1.38 -6.37 6.24
CA ASN A 23 0.75 -7.63 6.63
C ASN A 23 0.62 -7.76 8.15
N SER A 24 1.67 -7.39 8.89
CA SER A 24 1.65 -7.39 10.35
C SER A 24 0.53 -6.48 10.87
N HIS A 25 0.48 -5.23 10.38
CA HIS A 25 -0.52 -4.25 10.81
C HIS A 25 -1.95 -4.67 10.48
N ILE A 26 -2.18 -5.28 9.30
CA ILE A 26 -3.52 -5.78 8.94
C ILE A 26 -3.91 -6.94 9.85
N ARG A 27 -2.99 -7.85 10.16
CA ARG A 27 -3.26 -9.02 11.05
C ARG A 27 -3.55 -8.61 12.48
N THR A 28 -2.84 -7.61 12.98
CA THR A 28 -3.01 -7.08 14.34
C THR A 28 -4.03 -5.96 14.43
N GLU A 29 -4.74 -5.68 13.33
CA GLU A 29 -5.75 -4.61 13.20
C GLU A 29 -5.22 -3.24 13.67
N GLN A 30 -3.95 -2.94 13.37
CA GLN A 30 -3.32 -1.67 13.70
C GLN A 30 -3.64 -0.60 12.66
N HIS A 31 -4.46 0.36 13.07
CA HIS A 31 -4.96 1.45 12.23
C HIS A 31 -3.94 2.58 12.00
N LEU A 32 -2.91 2.32 11.20
CA LEU A 32 -1.77 3.24 11.00
C LEU A 32 -1.87 4.13 9.77
N CYS A 33 -2.65 3.71 8.76
CA CYS A 33 -2.89 4.51 7.57
C CYS A 33 -4.14 4.01 6.86
N ARG A 34 -4.75 4.89 6.05
CA ARG A 34 -5.97 4.57 5.31
C ARG A 34 -5.89 3.30 4.47
N ALA A 35 -4.73 2.99 3.89
CA ALA A 35 -4.55 1.75 3.15
C ALA A 35 -4.68 0.51 4.05
N THR A 36 -4.10 0.54 5.25
CA THR A 36 -4.23 -0.56 6.23
C THR A 36 -5.67 -0.65 6.73
N ASP A 37 -6.27 0.48 7.11
CA ASP A 37 -7.66 0.55 7.60
C ASP A 37 -8.62 -0.05 6.59
N HIS A 38 -8.49 0.39 5.33
CA HIS A 38 -9.29 -0.12 4.24
C HIS A 38 -9.11 -1.63 4.03
N LEU A 39 -7.89 -2.17 4.14
CA LEU A 39 -7.63 -3.60 3.95
C LEU A 39 -8.10 -4.45 5.14
N ILE A 40 -8.17 -3.88 6.35
CA ILE A 40 -8.80 -4.52 7.51
C ILE A 40 -10.30 -4.66 7.25
N GLU A 41 -10.97 -3.59 6.83
CA GLU A 41 -12.42 -3.56 6.67
C GLU A 41 -12.92 -4.24 5.38
N CYS A 42 -12.38 -3.84 4.23
CA CYS A 42 -12.82 -4.29 2.91
C CYS A 42 -12.40 -5.73 2.62
N GLY A 43 -11.23 -6.15 3.12
CA GLY A 43 -10.66 -7.48 2.94
C GLY A 43 -11.05 -8.49 4.02
N LYS A 44 -11.89 -8.14 5.00
CA LYS A 44 -12.15 -8.97 6.19
C LYS A 44 -12.70 -10.38 5.91
N HIS A 45 -13.37 -10.55 4.78
CA HIS A 45 -13.95 -11.83 4.36
C HIS A 45 -12.93 -12.77 3.70
N LEU A 46 -11.72 -12.30 3.43
CA LEU A 46 -10.61 -13.11 2.91
C LEU A 46 -9.77 -13.64 4.07
N CYS A 47 -9.52 -14.95 4.05
CA CYS A 47 -8.83 -15.66 5.13
C CYS A 47 -7.35 -15.28 5.23
N ASP A 48 -6.61 -15.21 4.12
CA ASP A 48 -5.21 -14.76 4.13
C ASP A 48 -5.11 -13.26 3.81
N VAL A 49 -4.31 -12.56 4.60
CA VAL A 49 -3.96 -11.16 4.35
C VAL A 49 -3.29 -10.96 3.00
N LYS A 50 -2.53 -11.96 2.52
CA LYS A 50 -1.91 -11.93 1.18
C LYS A 50 -2.93 -11.89 0.05
N GLU A 51 -4.15 -12.37 0.26
CA GLU A 51 -5.21 -12.34 -0.75
C GLU A 51 -5.89 -10.97 -0.83
N ARG A 52 -5.74 -10.12 0.19
CA ARG A 52 -6.45 -8.84 0.31
C ARG A 52 -5.92 -7.77 -0.66
N TYR A 53 -4.68 -7.89 -1.12
CA TYR A 53 -4.07 -6.92 -2.03
C TYR A 53 -2.96 -7.52 -2.89
N THR A 54 -2.81 -6.97 -4.09
CA THR A 54 -1.68 -7.23 -4.99
C THR A 54 -0.72 -6.05 -4.98
N VAL A 55 0.58 -6.33 -5.09
CA VAL A 55 1.64 -5.32 -5.11
C VAL A 55 2.30 -5.28 -6.48
N PHE A 56 2.41 -4.08 -7.05
CA PHE A 56 3.13 -3.82 -8.29
C PHE A 56 4.33 -2.92 -8.02
N VAL A 57 5.44 -3.18 -8.71
CA VAL A 57 6.61 -2.30 -8.69
C VAL A 57 6.55 -1.42 -9.93
N LEU A 58 6.30 -0.12 -9.71
CA LEU A 58 6.28 0.87 -10.79
C LEU A 58 7.69 1.14 -11.32
N GLU A 59 8.62 1.46 -10.41
CA GLU A 59 10.00 1.83 -10.74
C GLU A 59 10.96 1.51 -9.60
N THR A 60 12.25 1.44 -9.93
CA THR A 60 13.34 1.34 -8.95
C THR A 60 14.18 2.62 -8.96
N GLU A 61 14.45 3.17 -7.77
CA GLU A 61 15.21 4.41 -7.62
C GLU A 61 15.96 4.42 -6.28
N ARG A 62 17.26 4.72 -6.32
CA ARG A 62 18.15 4.73 -5.14
C ARG A 62 18.08 6.04 -4.38
N ASP A 63 17.90 7.15 -5.08
CA ASP A 63 17.85 8.47 -4.46
C ASP A 63 16.52 8.68 -3.70
N LYS A 64 16.61 9.07 -2.43
CA LYS A 64 15.45 9.28 -1.56
C LYS A 64 14.59 10.47 -2.00
N HIS A 65 15.21 11.56 -2.43
CA HIS A 65 14.50 12.76 -2.87
C HIS A 65 13.75 12.48 -4.18
N VAL A 66 14.40 11.77 -5.11
CA VAL A 66 13.75 11.37 -6.36
C VAL A 66 12.59 10.42 -6.11
N ARG A 67 12.73 9.41 -5.23
CA ARG A 67 11.61 8.53 -4.86
C ARG A 67 10.41 9.29 -4.31
N LYS A 68 10.64 10.20 -3.37
CA LYS A 68 9.56 11.03 -2.78
C LYS A 68 8.90 11.94 -3.81
N ALA A 69 9.70 12.54 -4.69
CA ALA A 69 9.18 13.37 -5.78
C ALA A 69 8.31 12.55 -6.76
N LYS A 70 8.75 11.33 -7.10
CA LYS A 70 8.01 10.39 -7.96
C LYS A 70 6.74 9.89 -7.28
N GLU A 71 6.77 9.51 -6.01
CA GLU A 71 5.59 9.14 -5.23
C GLU A 71 4.55 10.27 -5.25
N ALA A 72 4.97 11.50 -4.93
CA ALA A 72 4.08 12.67 -4.98
C ALA A 72 3.57 12.97 -6.39
N TYR A 73 4.37 12.75 -7.43
CA TYR A 73 3.94 12.86 -8.82
C TYR A 73 2.86 11.82 -9.16
N TYR A 74 3.09 10.55 -8.86
CA TYR A 74 2.14 9.47 -9.16
C TYR A 74 0.86 9.55 -8.35
N ILE A 75 0.91 9.96 -7.08
CA ILE A 75 -0.29 10.22 -6.29
C ILE A 75 -1.12 11.36 -6.91
N ARG A 76 -0.48 12.43 -7.39
CA ARG A 76 -1.20 13.53 -8.06
C ARG A 76 -1.79 13.12 -9.40
N LEU A 77 -1.07 12.29 -10.16
CA LEU A 77 -1.48 11.83 -11.48
C LEU A 77 -2.66 10.87 -11.39
N PHE A 78 -2.54 9.81 -10.58
CA PHE A 78 -3.54 8.73 -10.51
C PHE A 78 -4.64 8.98 -9.47
N LYS A 79 -4.40 9.88 -8.50
CA LYS A 79 -5.33 10.19 -7.40
C LYS A 79 -5.87 8.93 -6.69
N PRO A 80 -4.99 8.00 -6.29
CA PRO A 80 -5.40 6.74 -5.67
C PRO A 80 -6.23 6.99 -4.41
N MET A 81 -7.33 6.25 -4.27
CA MET A 81 -8.33 6.44 -3.22
C MET A 81 -7.74 6.37 -1.80
N MET A 82 -6.74 5.50 -1.58
CA MET A 82 -6.18 5.24 -0.25
C MET A 82 -4.98 6.13 0.13
N ASN A 83 -4.62 7.11 -0.69
CA ASN A 83 -3.54 8.09 -0.37
C ASN A 83 -4.04 9.43 0.18
N LYS A 84 -5.36 9.64 0.26
CA LYS A 84 -5.96 10.88 0.75
C LYS A 84 -5.81 11.07 2.25
#